data_AF-A0AAN5AIY8-F1
#
_entry.id   AF-A0AAN5AIY8-F1
#
_cell.length_a   1.000
_cell.length_b   1.000
_cell.length_c   1.000
_cell.angle_alpha   90.00
_cell.angle_beta   90.00
_cell.angle_gamma   90.00
#
_symmetry.space_group_name_H-M   'P 1'
#
loop_
_entity.id
_entity.type
_entity.pdbx_description
1 polymer ?
#
loop_
_entity_poly.entity_id
_entity_poly.type
_entity_poly.pdbx_seq_one_letter_code
_entity_poly.pdbx_strand_id
1 'polypeptide(L)' 'MHHRRLHKFYLSFKVEREVRTVWVEGLNLRHAKDRLAMTEPEAIDIIDWTSESPEKLENYLSKIGNYFEYTQGAIAH' A
#
# COMPACT_ATOMS: atom_id res chain seq x y z
N MET A 1 -3.41 27.83 4.16
CA MET A 1 -4.04 26.53 4.47
C MET A 1 -3.04 25.43 4.13
N HIS A 2 -2.54 24.69 5.12
CA HIS A 2 -1.61 23.59 4.87
C HIS A 2 -2.34 22.47 4.14
N HIS A 3 -1.96 22.22 2.88
CA HIS A 3 -2.38 21.02 2.16
C HIS A 3 -1.77 19.83 2.91
N ARG A 4 -2.57 19.16 3.75
CA ARG A 4 -2.15 17.90 4.36
C ARG A 4 -1.94 16.91 3.21
N ARG A 5 -0.69 16.54 2.94
CA ARG A 5 -0.35 15.56 1.90
C ARG A 5 -0.94 14.21 2.30
N LEU A 6 -1.60 13.56 1.35
CA LEU A 6 -2.04 12.18 1.51
C LEU A 6 -0.84 11.27 1.20
N HIS A 7 -0.71 10.22 2.00
CA HIS A 7 0.28 9.16 1.84
C HIS A 7 -0.42 7.90 1.35
N LYS A 8 0.26 7.12 0.50
CA LYS A 8 -0.22 5.81 0.04
C LYS A 8 0.26 4.73 0.99
N PHE A 9 -0.68 3.93 1.46
CA PHE A 9 -0.45 2.76 2.32
C PHE A 9 -0.80 1.50 1.57
N TYR A 10 0.05 0.47 1.65
CA TYR A 10 -0.21 -0.83 1.04
C TYR A 10 -0.79 -1.76 2.09
N LEU A 11 -2.09 -2.01 1.97
CA LEU A 11 -2.84 -2.78 2.95
C LEU A 11 -3.24 -4.13 2.38
N SER A 12 -3.02 -5.18 3.15
CA SER A 12 -3.66 -6.48 2.93
C SER A 12 -4.81 -6.65 3.90
N PHE A 13 -5.88 -7.26 3.44
CA PHE A 13 -7.03 -7.59 4.26
C PHE A 13 -7.67 -8.86 3.74
N LYS A 14 -8.43 -9.54 4.59
CA LYS A 14 -9.16 -10.74 4.22
C LYS A 14 -10.63 -10.38 4.08
N VAL A 15 -11.23 -10.84 2.98
CA VAL A 15 -12.68 -10.79 2.74
C VAL A 15 -13.12 -12.23 2.51
N GLU A 16 -14.07 -12.70 3.32
CA GLU A 16 -14.53 -14.09 3.34
C GLU A 16 -13.38 -15.09 3.55
N ARG A 17 -12.80 -15.60 2.45
CA ARG A 17 -11.68 -16.56 2.42
C ARG A 17 -10.52 -16.12 1.52
N GLU A 18 -10.63 -14.94 0.92
CA GLU A 18 -9.63 -14.41 0.01
C GLU A 18 -8.83 -13.29 0.67
N VAL A 19 -7.52 -13.31 0.44
CA VAL A 19 -6.64 -12.20 0.83
C VAL A 19 -6.56 -11.24 -0.34
N ARG A 20 -6.93 -9.98 -0.09
CA ARG A 20 -6.86 -8.89 -1.06
C ARG A 20 -5.80 -7.88 -0.61
N THR A 21 -5.17 -7.23 -1.57
CA THR A 21 -4.12 -6.23 -1.35
C THR A 21 -4.40 -4.99 -2.16
N VAL A 22 -4.42 -3.82 -1.53
CA VAL A 22 -4.76 -2.56 -2.19
C VAL A 22 -3.90 -1.41 -1.68
N TRP A 23 -3.72 -0.40 -2.54
CA TRP A 23 -3.16 0.88 -2.13
C TRP A 23 -4.28 1.81 -1.65
N VAL A 24 -4.15 2.34 -0.43
CA VAL A 24 -5.13 3.28 0.15
C VAL A 24 -4.44 4.59 0.49
N GLU A 25 -5.06 5.71 0.12
CA GLU A 25 -4.56 7.03 0.45
C GLU A 25 -5.13 7.51 1.80
N GLY A 26 -4.24 7.85 2.73
CA GLY A 26 -4.58 8.32 4.06
C GLY A 26 -3.69 9.47 4.53
N LEU A 27 -4.13 10.17 5.57
CA LEU A 27 -3.30 11.16 6.25
C LEU A 27 -2.27 10.48 7.16
N ASN A 28 -2.61 9.27 7.61
CA ASN A 28 -1.82 8.33 8.37
C ASN A 28 -2.45 6.94 8.18
N LEU A 29 -1.82 5.90 8.73
CA LEU A 29 -2.29 4.52 8.60
C LEU A 29 -3.72 4.33 9.13
N ARG A 30 -4.06 4.96 10.26
CA ARG A 30 -5.42 4.89 10.83
C ARG A 30 -6.45 5.43 9.85
N HIS A 31 -6.19 6.60 9.26
CA HIS A 31 -7.08 7.17 8.25
C HIS A 31 -7.20 6.27 7.02
N ALA A 32 -6.12 5.63 6.59
CA ALA A 32 -6.17 4.66 5.48
C ALA A 32 -7.01 3.42 5.83
N LYS A 33 -6.87 2.87 7.05
CA LYS A 33 -7.69 1.74 7.52
C LYS A 33 -9.17 2.12 7.65
N ASP A 34 -9.47 3.31 8.17
CA ASP A 34 -10.85 3.80 8.28
C ASP A 34 -11.49 3.94 6.90
N ARG A 35 -10.75 4.45 5.90
CA ARG A 35 -11.22 4.50 4.51
C ARG A 35 -11.44 3.12 3.92
N LEU A 36 -10.54 2.18 4.18
CA LEU A 36 -10.69 0.80 3.74
C LEU A 36 -11.95 0.16 4.34
N ALA A 37 -12.22 0.39 5.63
CA ALA A 37 -13.43 -0.12 6.29
C ALA A 37 -14.73 0.52 5.74
N MET A 38 -14.67 1.74 5.19
CA MET A 38 -15.82 2.35 4.52
C MET A 38 -16.10 1.76 3.14
N THR A 39 -15.06 1.36 2.40
CA THR A 39 -15.19 0.78 1.06
C THR A 39 -15.44 -0.72 1.10
N GLU A 40 -14.80 -1.41 2.04
CA GLU A 40 -14.80 -2.87 2.21
C GLU A 40 -15.14 -3.16 3.69
N PRO A 41 -16.40 -2.99 4.11
CA PRO A 41 -16.79 -3.18 5.53
C PRO A 41 -16.61 -4.61 6.04
N GLU A 42 -16.48 -5.57 5.13
CA GLU A 42 -16.22 -6.99 5.41
C GLU A 42 -14.73 -7.31 5.58
N ALA A 43 -13.86 -6.31 5.39
CA ALA A 43 -12.43 -6.46 5.55
C ALA A 43 -12.06 -6.79 7.00
N ILE A 44 -11.43 -7.94 7.20
CA ILE A 44 -10.85 -8.37 8.47
C ILE A 44 -9.34 -8.57 8.34
N ASP A 45 -8.64 -8.72 9.46
CA ASP A 45 -7.19 -8.99 9.51
C ASP A 45 -6.34 -8.00 8.68
N ILE A 46 -6.61 -6.69 8.84
CA ILE A 46 -5.95 -5.64 8.04
C ILE A 46 -4.47 -5.48 8.46
N ILE A 47 -3.57 -5.89 7.59
CA ILE A 47 -2.11 -5.82 7.73
C ILE A 47 -1.57 -4.67 6.87
N ASP A 48 -0.64 -3.89 7.44
CA ASP A 48 0.09 -2.86 6.73
C ASP A 48 1.47 -3.35 6.32
N TRP A 49 1.82 -3.16 5.05
CA TRP A 49 3.14 -3.48 4.49
C TRP A 49 4.00 -2.25 4.28
N THR A 50 3.44 -1.06 4.45
CA THR A 50 4.15 0.20 4.28
C THR A 50 5.09 0.41 5.46
N SER A 51 6.40 0.30 5.24
CA SER A 51 7.37 0.48 6.32
C SER A 51 7.32 1.92 6.86
N GLU A 52 7.24 2.05 8.19
CA GLU A 52 6.95 3.30 8.92
C GLU A 52 7.99 4.45 8.82
N SER A 53 9.03 4.37 7.97
CA SER A 53 9.91 5.52 7.74
C SER A 53 9.89 6.00 6.28
N PRO A 54 9.84 7.33 6.04
CA PRO A 54 9.91 7.90 4.69
C PRO A 54 11.13 7.40 3.91
N GLU A 55 12.26 7.24 4.59
CA GLU A 55 13.52 6.74 4.04
C GLU A 55 13.43 5.26 3.63
N LYS A 56 12.69 4.43 4.39
CA LYS A 56 12.44 3.04 4.01
C LYS A 56 11.41 2.94 2.88
N LEU A 57 10.44 3.85 2.81
CA LEU A 57 9.51 3.95 1.69
C LEU A 57 10.23 4.38 0.40
N GLU A 58 11.12 5.39 0.44
CA GLU A 58 11.97 5.78 -0.70
C GLU A 58 12.87 4.62 -1.17
N ASN A 59 13.47 3.88 -0.23
CA ASN A 59 14.26 2.69 -0.55
C ASN A 59 13.42 1.56 -1.13
N TYR A 60 12.22 1.32 -0.59
CA TYR A 60 11.29 0.32 -1.11
C TYR A 60 10.87 0.68 -2.53
N LEU A 61 10.39 1.91 -2.76
CA LEU A 61 9.99 2.42 -4.08
C LEU A 61 11.14 2.36 -5.09
N SER A 62 12.37 2.70 -4.68
CA SER A 62 13.57 2.55 -5.51
C SER A 62 13.85 1.08 -5.87
N LYS A 63 13.63 0.14 -4.94
CA LYS A 63 13.79 -1.30 -5.22
C LYS A 63 12.73 -1.83 -6.18
N ILE A 64 11.47 -1.45 -6.02
CA ILE A 64 10.41 -1.90 -6.94
C ILE A 64 10.51 -1.23 -8.30
N GLY A 65 10.90 0.05 -8.40
CA GLY A 65 11.16 0.70 -9.68
C GLY A 65 12.21 -0.06 -10.50
N ASN A 66 13.31 -0.45 -9.85
CA ASN A 66 14.32 -1.34 -10.45
C ASN A 66 13.79 -2.77 -10.71
N TYR A 67 12.89 -3.30 -9.88
CA TYR A 67 12.29 -4.62 -10.09
C TYR A 67 11.31 -4.65 -11.27
N PHE A 68 10.56 -3.56 -11.50
CA PHE A 68 9.68 -3.39 -12.65
C PHE A 68 10.49 -3.27 -13.96
N GLU A 69 11.63 -2.59 -13.94
CA GLU A 69 12.56 -2.56 -15.09
C GLU A 69 13.22 -3.94 -15.33
N TYR A 70 13.63 -4.64 -14.26
CA TYR A 70 14.19 -5.99 -14.36
C TYR A 70 13.17 -7.02 -14.88
N THR A 71 11.91 -6.94 -14.43
CA THR A 71 10.86 -7.86 -14.88
C THR A 71 10.35 -7.56 -16.28
N GLN A 72 10.36 -6.30 -16.75
CA GLN A 72 10.11 -6.01 -18.17
C GLN A 72 11.30 -6.38 -19.07
N GLY A 73 12.54 -6.27 -18.59
CA GLY A 73 13.73 -6.73 -19.33
C GLY A 73 13.87 -8.26 -19.39
N ALA A 74 13.38 -8.98 -18.35
CA ALA A 74 13.47 -10.44 -18.27
C ALA A 74 12.37 -11.19 -19.06
N ILE A 75 11.31 -10.50 -19.53
CA ILE A 75 10.27 -11.08 -20.39
C ILE A 75 10.61 -10.88 -21.89
N ALA A 76 11.64 -10.10 -22.23
CA ALA A 76 11.98 -9.72 -23.59
C ALA A 76 13.14 -10.52 -24.23
N HIS A 77 13.58 -11.66 -23.66
CA HIS A 77 14.63 -12.51 -24.24
C HIS A 77 14.28 -14.00 -24.23
#